data_AF-A0A9W6Y9N1-F1
#
_entry.id   AF-A0A9W6Y9N1-F1
#
_cell.length_a   1.000
_cell.length_b   1.000
_cell.length_c   1.000
_cell.angle_alpha   90.00
_cell.angle_beta   90.00
_cell.angle_gamma   90.00
#
_symmetry.space_group_name_H-M   'P 1'
#
loop_
_entity.id
_entity.type
_entity.pdbx_description
1 polymer ?
#
loop_
_entity_poly.entity_id
_entity_poly.type
_entity_poly.pdbx_seq_one_letter_code
_entity_poly.pdbx_strand_id
1 'polypeptide(L)'
;MKGLKDGPVKTYLFREYPTKKLRQPAGAGSRAGDAVERVDVGHAESKADAPSESHSHCKKKDDKPNLVILKVNSKRERSRRALVDCGASNNFVRLQSLARLDFEEVELPRSLLEVRLATGVVVRTEKRVVRARFSHEEKKFVDELIVLNLDDKFDMVLACRGLHGMIQ
;
A
#
# COMPACT_ATOMS: atom_id res chain seq x y z
N MET A 1 -18.02 34.20 -9.09
CA MET A 1 -17.35 32.94 -8.72
C MET A 1 -16.34 33.24 -7.62
N LYS A 2 -16.55 32.76 -6.39
CA LYS A 2 -15.60 33.00 -5.28
C LYS A 2 -14.46 31.99 -5.40
N GLY A 3 -13.24 32.51 -5.54
CA GLY A 3 -12.03 31.70 -5.68
C GLY A 3 -11.81 30.81 -4.46
N LEU A 4 -11.63 29.51 -4.71
CA LEU A 4 -10.98 28.63 -3.74
C LEU A 4 -9.62 29.25 -3.45
N LYS A 5 -9.41 29.70 -2.21
CA LYS A 5 -8.09 30.12 -1.77
C LYS A 5 -7.18 28.88 -1.76
N ASP A 6 -5.99 29.01 -2.33
CA ASP A 6 -4.94 27.99 -2.35
C ASP A 6 -4.48 27.69 -0.91
N GLY A 7 -5.19 26.78 -0.25
CA GLY A 7 -4.67 26.09 0.93
C GLY A 7 -3.51 25.18 0.52
N PRO A 8 -2.67 24.74 1.48
CA PRO A 8 -1.55 23.87 1.18
C PRO A 8 -2.04 22.58 0.49
N VAL A 9 -1.63 22.39 -0.76
CA VAL A 9 -1.93 21.17 -1.54
C VAL A 9 -1.03 20.05 -1.02
N LYS A 10 -1.65 19.00 -0.48
CA LYS A 10 -0.91 17.80 -0.10
C LYS A 10 -0.77 16.90 -1.31
N THR A 11 0.47 16.57 -1.66
CA THR A 11 0.81 15.70 -2.80
C THR A 11 0.97 14.26 -2.32
N TYR A 12 0.32 13.32 -3.00
CA TYR A 12 0.41 11.89 -2.73
C TYR A 12 0.87 11.13 -3.97
N LEU A 13 1.75 10.15 -3.80
CA LEU A 13 2.35 9.38 -4.89
C LEU A 13 1.89 7.91 -4.86
N PHE A 14 1.68 7.37 -6.06
CA PHE A 14 1.56 5.94 -6.36
C PHE A 14 2.68 5.51 -7.31
N ARG A 15 3.13 4.25 -7.19
CA ARG A 15 4.10 3.64 -8.11
C ARG A 15 3.41 2.87 -9.23
N GLU A 16 4.02 2.85 -10.41
CA GLU A 16 3.64 1.92 -11.48
C GLU A 16 4.00 0.49 -11.12
N TYR A 17 3.03 -0.40 -11.33
CA TYR A 17 3.26 -1.83 -11.33
C TYR A 17 3.06 -2.36 -12.76
N PRO A 18 4.10 -2.86 -13.42
CA PRO A 18 3.98 -3.35 -14.79
C PRO A 18 3.07 -4.58 -14.81
N THR A 19 1.95 -4.48 -15.54
CA THR A 19 1.02 -5.60 -15.73
C THR A 19 1.29 -6.41 -17.00
N LYS A 20 2.20 -5.96 -17.88
CA LYS A 20 2.61 -6.68 -19.11
C LYS A 20 4.09 -6.41 -19.39
N LYS A 21 4.86 -7.49 -19.63
CA LYS A 21 6.31 -7.43 -19.93
C LYS A 21 6.54 -6.63 -21.22
N LEU A 22 7.28 -5.52 -21.15
CA LEU A 22 8.01 -5.02 -22.32
C LEU A 22 9.27 -5.89 -22.43
N ARG A 23 9.35 -6.72 -23.47
CA ARG A 23 10.58 -7.43 -23.83
C ARG A 23 11.58 -6.40 -24.32
N GLN A 24 12.71 -6.26 -23.63
CA GLN A 24 14.08 -6.40 -24.17
C GLN A 24 15.12 -6.15 -23.06
N PRO A 25 16.30 -6.81 -23.10
CA PRO A 25 17.28 -6.73 -22.03
C PRO A 25 18.18 -5.51 -22.22
N ALA A 26 18.45 -4.78 -21.14
CA ALA A 26 19.56 -3.82 -21.11
C ALA A 26 20.58 -4.34 -20.10
N GLY A 27 21.60 -5.04 -20.60
CA GLY A 27 22.84 -5.21 -19.87
C GLY A 27 23.69 -3.94 -20.02
N ALA A 28 24.20 -3.42 -18.92
CA ALA A 28 25.44 -2.64 -18.85
C ALA A 28 25.83 -2.51 -17.37
N GLY A 29 27.00 -3.04 -17.03
CA GLY A 29 27.46 -3.15 -15.64
C GLY A 29 27.83 -1.81 -15.02
N SER A 30 27.90 -1.81 -13.69
CA SER A 30 28.70 -0.84 -12.95
C SER A 30 29.27 -1.54 -11.71
N ARG A 31 30.58 -1.79 -11.78
CA ARG A 31 31.42 -2.11 -10.63
C ARG A 31 31.40 -0.93 -9.66
N ALA A 32 31.22 -1.21 -8.38
CA ALA A 32 31.75 -0.37 -7.32
C ALA A 32 32.67 -1.27 -6.49
N GLY A 33 33.99 -1.11 -6.69
CA GLY A 33 34.95 -1.50 -5.68
C GLY A 33 35.05 -0.35 -4.67
N ASP A 34 35.04 -0.66 -3.39
CA ASP A 34 36.26 -0.47 -2.63
C ASP A 34 36.31 -1.45 -1.45
N ALA A 35 37.52 -1.90 -1.15
CA ALA A 35 37.84 -2.92 -0.18
C ALA A 35 38.03 -2.30 1.20
N VAL A 36 37.54 -2.96 2.25
CA VAL A 36 38.19 -2.92 3.57
C VAL A 36 37.94 -4.22 4.32
N GLU A 37 39.03 -4.96 4.44
CA GLU A 37 39.49 -5.83 5.52
C GLU A 37 38.54 -6.83 6.19
N ARG A 38 38.93 -8.11 6.04
CA ARG A 38 38.40 -9.26 6.77
C ARG A 38 38.92 -9.23 8.20
N VAL A 39 38.03 -9.41 9.18
CA VAL A 39 38.40 -9.93 10.50
C VAL A 39 37.45 -11.06 10.86
N ASP A 40 38.00 -12.27 10.84
CA ASP A 40 37.42 -13.47 11.44
C ASP A 40 37.48 -13.35 12.97
N VAL A 41 36.33 -13.49 13.63
CA VAL A 41 36.29 -13.84 15.06
C VAL A 41 35.24 -14.93 15.22
N GLY A 42 35.70 -16.10 15.68
CA GLY A 42 34.92 -17.31 15.82
C GLY A 42 33.85 -17.27 16.92
N HIS A 43 32.86 -18.13 16.70
CA HIS A 43 32.14 -18.96 17.67
C HIS A 43 31.77 -18.39 19.05
N ALA A 44 30.48 -18.13 19.23
CA ALA A 44 29.81 -18.24 20.53
C ALA A 44 28.38 -18.76 20.31
N GLU A 45 28.12 -19.99 20.76
CA GLU A 45 26.75 -20.48 20.97
C GLU A 45 26.09 -19.69 22.09
N SER A 46 24.88 -19.18 21.84
CA SER A 46 23.89 -18.99 22.91
C SER A 46 22.51 -19.28 22.34
N LYS A 47 21.88 -20.30 22.92
CA LYS A 47 20.48 -20.64 22.72
C LYS A 47 19.63 -19.47 23.20
N ALA A 48 18.81 -18.94 22.30
CA ALA A 48 17.59 -18.24 22.63
C ALA A 48 16.48 -18.89 21.81
N ASP A 49 15.53 -19.54 22.49
CA ASP A 49 14.30 -20.06 21.87
C ASP A 49 13.53 -18.90 21.24
N ALA A 50 13.57 -18.85 19.90
CA ALA A 50 12.78 -17.89 19.13
C ALA A 50 11.31 -18.33 19.12
N PRO A 51 10.34 -17.42 19.35
CA PRO A 51 8.94 -17.76 19.21
C PRO A 51 8.66 -18.17 17.77
N SER A 52 7.94 -19.28 17.63
CA SER A 52 7.48 -19.89 16.37
C SER A 52 6.91 -18.86 15.40
N GLU A 53 7.74 -18.35 14.49
CA GLU A 53 7.30 -17.55 13.36
C GLU A 53 6.38 -18.44 12.51
N SER A 54 5.13 -18.04 12.41
CA SER A 54 4.20 -18.63 11.45
C SER A 54 4.68 -18.23 10.05
N HIS A 55 5.64 -18.98 9.52
CA HIS A 55 6.15 -18.78 8.17
C HIS A 55 5.01 -19.04 7.19
N SER A 56 4.38 -17.97 6.70
CA SER A 56 3.54 -18.06 5.52
C SER A 56 4.44 -18.57 4.39
N HIS A 57 4.18 -19.81 3.96
CA HIS A 57 4.99 -20.51 2.98
C HIS A 57 4.86 -19.83 1.62
N CYS A 58 5.66 -18.78 1.37
CA CYS A 58 5.78 -18.16 0.06
C CYS A 58 6.49 -19.14 -0.90
N LYS A 59 5.73 -19.99 -1.59
CA LYS A 59 6.23 -20.71 -2.76
C LYS A 59 6.58 -19.65 -3.81
N LYS A 60 7.87 -19.48 -4.13
CA LYS A 60 8.30 -18.72 -5.31
C LYS A 60 7.56 -19.30 -6.52
N LYS A 61 6.63 -18.53 -7.08
CA LYS A 61 5.95 -18.84 -8.34
C LYS A 61 6.35 -17.79 -9.37
N ASP A 62 6.99 -18.29 -10.44
CA ASP A 62 7.26 -17.69 -11.76
C ASP A 62 7.82 -16.25 -11.82
N ASP A 63 8.53 -15.90 -12.88
CA ASP A 63 9.21 -14.59 -13.09
C ASP A 63 8.23 -13.40 -13.33
N LYS A 64 7.05 -13.45 -12.71
CA LYS A 64 6.03 -12.41 -12.76
C LYS A 64 5.96 -11.76 -11.38
N PRO A 65 6.08 -10.41 -11.26
CA PRO A 65 5.93 -9.77 -9.97
C PRO A 65 4.50 -10.04 -9.48
N ASN A 66 4.40 -10.86 -8.42
CA ASN A 66 3.12 -11.13 -7.78
C ASN A 66 2.75 -9.90 -6.96
N LEU A 67 1.66 -9.25 -7.33
CA LEU A 67 1.06 -8.21 -6.49
C LEU A 67 0.56 -8.87 -5.21
N VAL A 68 0.86 -8.25 -4.07
CA VAL A 68 0.36 -8.71 -2.77
C VAL A 68 -1.08 -8.18 -2.62
N ILE A 69 -2.05 -9.09 -2.67
CA ILE A 69 -3.46 -8.77 -2.61
C ILE A 69 -4.05 -9.42 -1.37
N LEU A 70 -4.60 -8.61 -0.46
CA LEU A 70 -5.31 -9.06 0.72
C LEU A 70 -6.81 -9.11 0.44
N LYS A 71 -7.44 -10.20 0.87
CA LYS A 71 -8.91 -10.28 0.94
C LYS A 71 -9.35 -9.69 2.27
N VAL A 72 -10.04 -8.56 2.22
CA VAL A 72 -10.58 -7.89 3.41
C VAL A 72 -12.11 -7.97 3.41
N ASN A 73 -12.68 -8.07 4.60
CA ASN A 73 -14.11 -8.14 4.84
C ASN A 73 -14.57 -6.89 5.56
N SER A 74 -15.85 -6.57 5.44
CA SER A 74 -16.52 -5.57 6.26
C SER A 74 -17.83 -6.16 6.77
N LYS A 75 -18.47 -5.48 7.72
CA LYS A 75 -19.80 -5.89 8.19
C LYS A 75 -20.82 -5.96 7.05
N ARG A 76 -20.73 -5.03 6.11
CA ARG A 76 -21.69 -4.88 5.00
C ARG A 76 -21.46 -5.87 3.88
N GLU A 77 -20.23 -6.37 3.71
CA GLU A 77 -19.89 -7.32 2.67
C GLU A 77 -18.49 -7.93 2.85
N ARG A 78 -18.34 -9.17 2.37
CA ARG A 78 -17.13 -9.98 2.39
C ARG A 78 -16.36 -9.94 1.06
N SER A 79 -15.07 -10.27 1.12
CA SER A 79 -14.18 -10.49 -0.04
C SER A 79 -13.86 -9.28 -0.92
N ARG A 80 -13.47 -8.15 -0.34
CA ARG A 80 -12.83 -7.03 -1.07
C ARG A 80 -11.36 -7.31 -1.35
N ARG A 81 -10.86 -6.74 -2.44
CA ARG A 81 -9.44 -6.84 -2.80
C ARG A 81 -8.71 -5.57 -2.39
N ALA A 82 -7.82 -5.68 -1.42
CA ALA A 82 -6.90 -4.64 -1.03
C ALA A 82 -5.52 -4.92 -1.65
N LEU A 83 -4.98 -3.97 -2.42
CA LEU A 83 -3.60 -4.02 -2.88
C LEU A 83 -2.69 -3.55 -1.74
N VAL A 84 -1.67 -4.32 -1.42
CA VAL A 84 -0.57 -3.89 -0.55
C VAL A 84 0.49 -3.20 -1.41
N ASP A 85 0.66 -1.91 -1.22
CA ASP A 85 1.53 -1.04 -2.03
C ASP A 85 2.46 -0.23 -1.14
N CYS A 86 3.73 -0.65 -1.05
CA CYS A 86 4.75 0.08 -0.31
C CYS A 86 5.20 1.39 -0.99
N GLY A 87 4.88 1.58 -2.27
CA GLY A 87 5.09 2.81 -3.01
C GLY A 87 3.97 3.83 -2.85
N ALA A 88 2.82 3.42 -2.30
CA ALA A 88 1.73 4.32 -1.96
C ALA A 88 2.08 5.14 -0.72
N SER A 89 1.96 6.46 -0.86
CA SER A 89 2.18 7.40 0.26
C SER A 89 1.11 7.37 1.36
N ASN A 90 -0.06 6.80 1.07
CA ASN A 90 -1.15 6.68 2.04
C ASN A 90 -2.09 5.52 1.70
N ASN A 91 -3.06 5.26 2.57
CA ASN A 91 -4.12 4.32 2.27
C ASN A 91 -5.22 5.00 1.45
N PHE A 92 -5.74 4.29 0.46
CA PHE A 92 -6.77 4.78 -0.44
C PHE A 92 -7.93 3.80 -0.55
N VAL A 93 -9.11 4.33 -0.83
CA VAL A 93 -10.31 3.56 -1.10
C VAL A 93 -10.97 4.06 -2.37
N ARG A 94 -11.46 3.12 -3.16
CA ARG A 94 -12.24 3.41 -4.34
C ARG A 94 -13.60 4.01 -3.94
N LEU A 95 -13.96 5.14 -4.55
CA LEU A 95 -15.23 5.82 -4.32
C LEU A 95 -16.45 4.88 -4.44
N GLN A 96 -16.49 4.07 -5.50
CA GLN A 96 -17.59 3.13 -5.75
C GLN A 96 -17.64 1.99 -4.72
N SER A 97 -16.53 1.68 -4.06
CA SER A 97 -16.48 0.64 -3.02
C SER A 97 -16.99 1.14 -1.66
N LEU A 98 -17.17 2.46 -1.47
CA LEU A 98 -17.68 3.03 -0.22
C LEU A 98 -19.07 2.52 0.14
N ALA A 99 -19.98 2.40 -0.82
CA ALA A 99 -21.37 1.95 -0.56
C ALA A 99 -21.42 0.61 0.19
N ARG A 100 -20.40 -0.23 -0.04
CA ARG A 100 -20.30 -1.57 0.51
C ARG A 100 -19.40 -1.62 1.78
N LEU A 101 -18.68 -0.56 2.13
CA LEU A 101 -17.79 -0.52 3.31
C LEU A 101 -18.52 -0.11 4.60
N ASP A 102 -18.06 -0.63 5.74
CA ASP A 102 -18.42 -0.08 7.06
C ASP A 102 -17.45 1.05 7.38
N PHE A 103 -17.90 2.30 7.28
CA PHE A 103 -17.06 3.47 7.50
C PHE A 103 -17.85 4.63 8.10
N GLU A 104 -17.12 5.63 8.57
CA GLU A 104 -17.61 6.96 8.90
C GLU A 104 -16.77 8.01 8.17
N GLU A 105 -17.37 9.13 7.80
CA GLU A 105 -16.66 10.23 7.16
C GLU A 105 -15.91 11.03 8.22
N VAL A 106 -14.63 11.33 7.97
CA VAL A 106 -13.80 12.12 8.87
C VAL A 106 -14.01 13.59 8.51
N GLU A 107 -14.49 14.39 9.47
CA GLU A 107 -14.63 15.82 9.29
C GLU A 107 -13.25 16.47 9.11
N LEU A 108 -13.03 17.08 7.94
CA LEU A 108 -11.79 17.75 7.59
C LEU A 108 -12.09 19.11 6.98
N PRO A 109 -11.23 20.13 7.24
CA PRO A 109 -11.28 21.37 6.48
C PRO A 109 -11.14 21.09 4.99
N ARG A 110 -11.97 21.76 4.18
CA ARG A 110 -11.91 21.63 2.72
C ARG A 110 -10.52 22.00 2.25
N SER A 111 -9.86 21.04 1.60
CA SER A 111 -8.53 21.20 1.03
C SER A 111 -8.46 20.44 -0.28
N LEU A 112 -7.62 20.92 -1.19
CA LEU A 112 -7.33 20.24 -2.43
C LEU A 112 -6.23 19.20 -2.21
N LEU A 113 -6.47 18.04 -2.80
CA LEU A 113 -5.59 16.90 -2.81
C LEU A 113 -5.05 16.72 -4.22
N GLU A 114 -3.73 16.59 -4.34
CA GLU A 114 -3.08 16.24 -5.60
C GLU A 114 -2.45 14.86 -5.50
N VAL A 115 -2.76 13.99 -6.45
CA VAL A 115 -2.34 12.59 -6.42
C VAL A 115 -1.71 12.22 -7.76
N ARG A 116 -0.43 11.84 -7.76
CA ARG A 116 0.21 11.22 -8.92
C ARG A 116 -0.09 9.73 -8.89
N LEU A 117 -1.00 9.29 -9.74
CA LEU A 117 -1.36 7.90 -9.90
C LEU A 117 -0.20 7.10 -10.48
N ALA A 118 -0.31 5.77 -10.38
CA ALA A 118 0.62 4.83 -10.97
C ALA A 118 0.93 5.24 -12.41
N THR A 119 -0.09 5.41 -13.26
CA THR A 119 0.01 5.81 -14.67
C THR A 119 0.76 7.12 -14.98
N GLY A 120 1.25 7.83 -13.96
CA GLY A 120 1.90 9.13 -14.06
C GLY A 120 0.91 10.30 -14.15
N VAL A 121 -0.39 10.02 -14.31
CA VAL A 121 -1.45 11.03 -14.32
C VAL A 121 -1.58 11.67 -12.95
N VAL A 122 -1.63 13.00 -12.93
CA VAL A 122 -1.89 13.79 -11.73
C VAL A 122 -3.38 14.10 -11.64
N VAL A 123 -4.01 13.68 -10.55
CA VAL A 123 -5.43 13.94 -10.24
C VAL A 123 -5.51 14.98 -9.14
N ARG A 124 -6.32 16.02 -9.36
CA ARG A 124 -6.65 17.03 -8.35
C ARG A 124 -8.11 16.87 -7.95
N THR A 125 -8.36 16.73 -6.65
CA THR A 125 -9.71 16.52 -6.11
C THR A 125 -9.86 17.17 -4.74
N GLU A 126 -11.09 17.39 -4.29
CA GLU A 126 -11.31 17.72 -2.87
C GLU A 126 -10.90 16.53 -2.01
N LYS A 127 -10.17 16.80 -0.92
CA LYS A 127 -9.74 15.78 0.01
C LYS A 127 -10.95 15.25 0.78
N ARG A 128 -11.19 13.95 0.65
CA ARG A 128 -12.17 13.20 1.46
C ARG A 128 -11.46 12.04 2.15
N VAL A 129 -11.73 11.88 3.44
CA VAL A 129 -11.17 10.79 4.26
C VAL A 129 -12.29 10.08 4.97
N VAL A 130 -12.21 8.75 4.97
CA VAL A 130 -13.13 7.89 5.71
C VAL A 130 -12.36 7.05 6.71
N ARG A 131 -12.91 6.87 7.91
CA ARG A 131 -12.41 5.89 8.87
C ARG A 131 -13.16 4.59 8.65
N ALA A 132 -12.49 3.65 8.00
CA ALA A 132 -13.08 2.37 7.60
C ALA A 132 -12.78 1.28 8.61
N ARG A 133 -13.78 0.44 8.86
CA ARG A 133 -13.70 -0.78 9.68
C ARG A 133 -13.74 -1.99 8.76
N PHE A 134 -12.67 -2.76 8.76
CA PHE A 134 -12.56 -3.97 7.96
C PHE A 134 -11.86 -5.06 8.75
N SER A 135 -11.93 -6.30 8.28
CA SER A 135 -11.18 -7.42 8.85
C SER A 135 -10.41 -8.15 7.78
N HIS A 136 -9.27 -8.72 8.15
CA HIS A 136 -8.59 -9.73 7.37
C HIS A 136 -8.53 -10.96 8.25
N GLU A 137 -8.99 -12.09 7.72
CA GLU A 137 -9.26 -13.28 8.53
C GLU A 137 -10.19 -12.91 9.70
N GLU A 138 -9.78 -13.21 10.94
CA GLU A 138 -10.52 -12.91 12.17
C GLU A 138 -10.08 -11.61 12.86
N LYS A 139 -8.99 -10.98 12.38
CA LYS A 139 -8.45 -9.75 12.95
C LYS A 139 -9.20 -8.53 12.39
N LYS A 140 -9.62 -7.63 13.28
CA LYS A 140 -10.34 -6.40 12.93
C LYS A 140 -9.38 -5.21 12.90
N PHE A 141 -9.57 -4.36 11.90
CA PHE A 141 -8.75 -3.18 11.64
C PHE A 141 -9.63 -1.95 11.48
N VAL A 142 -9.11 -0.82 11.95
CA VAL A 142 -9.70 0.50 11.77
C VAL A 142 -8.61 1.41 11.23
N ASP A 143 -8.83 1.99 10.06
CA ASP A 143 -7.84 2.86 9.44
C ASP A 143 -8.51 3.99 8.64
N GLU A 144 -7.79 5.07 8.44
CA GLU A 144 -8.20 6.21 7.63
C GLU A 144 -7.78 5.99 6.17
N LEU A 145 -8.76 6.10 5.26
CA LEU A 145 -8.58 5.92 3.83
C LEU A 145 -8.94 7.21 3.11
N ILE A 146 -8.06 7.67 2.21
CA ILE A 146 -8.39 8.75 1.29
C ILE A 146 -9.28 8.20 0.17
N VAL A 147 -10.40 8.87 -0.09
CA VAL A 147 -11.32 8.47 -1.15
C VAL A 147 -10.83 8.98 -2.50
N LEU A 148 -10.64 8.08 -3.46
CA LEU A 148 -10.29 8.42 -4.84
C LEU A 148 -11.17 7.64 -5.84
N ASN A 149 -11.33 8.18 -7.04
CA ASN A 149 -11.95 7.46 -8.16
C ASN A 149 -10.90 6.54 -8.81
N LEU A 150 -10.70 5.36 -8.24
CA LEU A 150 -9.77 4.33 -8.73
C LEU A 150 -10.43 3.44 -9.79
N ASP A 151 -9.60 2.71 -10.54
CA ASP A 151 -10.06 1.66 -11.46
C ASP A 151 -10.72 0.48 -10.71
N ASP A 152 -11.22 -0.50 -11.45
CA ASP A 152 -11.97 -1.64 -10.90
C ASP A 152 -11.10 -2.81 -10.41
N LYS A 153 -9.77 -2.67 -10.44
CA LYS A 153 -8.87 -3.74 -10.03
C LYS A 153 -8.82 -3.91 -8.53
N PHE A 154 -8.91 -2.83 -7.75
CA PHE A 154 -8.81 -2.92 -6.29
C PHE A 154 -9.85 -2.04 -5.64
N ASP A 155 -10.43 -2.54 -4.55
CA ASP A 155 -11.34 -1.76 -3.72
C ASP A 155 -10.58 -0.78 -2.83
N MET A 156 -9.36 -1.18 -2.42
CA MET A 156 -8.53 -0.48 -1.46
C MET A 156 -7.05 -0.61 -1.85
N VAL A 157 -6.26 0.40 -1.49
CA VAL A 157 -4.79 0.35 -1.53
C VAL A 157 -4.29 0.63 -0.11
N LEU A 158 -3.54 -0.32 0.46
CA LEU A 158 -2.97 -0.24 1.79
C LEU A 158 -1.48 0.05 1.66
N ALA A 159 -1.07 1.23 2.12
CA ALA A 159 0.32 1.61 2.25
C ALA A 159 0.97 0.89 3.43
N CYS A 160 2.30 0.92 3.52
CA CYS A 160 3.05 0.36 4.66
C CYS A 160 2.57 0.89 6.03
N ARG A 161 2.01 2.11 6.07
CA ARG A 161 1.40 2.67 7.27
C ARG A 161 0.20 1.83 7.75
N GLY A 162 -0.70 1.45 6.84
CA GLY A 162 -1.89 0.66 7.19
C GLY A 162 -1.61 -0.81 7.50
N LEU A 163 -0.42 -1.30 7.16
CA LEU A 163 0.00 -2.68 7.43
C LEU A 163 0.57 -2.90 8.83
N HIS A 164 1.00 -1.85 9.52
CA HIS A 164 1.59 -1.98 10.86
C HIS A 164 0.65 -2.66 11.86
N GLY A 165 -0.66 -2.35 11.80
CA GLY A 165 -1.65 -3.00 12.65
C GLY A 165 -1.96 -4.44 12.25
N MET A 166 -1.66 -4.84 11.01
CA MET A 166 -2.03 -6.17 10.47
C MET A 166 -1.00 -7.27 10.73
N ILE A 167 0.25 -6.89 11.04
CA ILE A 167 1.40 -7.82 11.14
C ILE A 167 1.70 -8.20 12.61
N GLN A 168 1.09 -7.52 13.59
CA GLN A 168 1.14 -7.89 15.02
C GLN A 168 0.15 -9.00 15.33
#